data_AF-A0A2G6KLF0-F1
#
_entry.id   AF-A0A2G6KLF0-F1
#
_cell.length_a   1.000
_cell.length_b   1.000
_cell.length_c   1.000
_cell.angle_alpha   90.00
_cell.angle_beta   90.00
_cell.angle_gamma   90.00
#
_symmetry.space_group_name_H-M   'P 1'
#
loop_
_entity.id
_entity.type
_entity.pdbx_description
1 polymer ?
#
loop_
_entity_poly.entity_id
_entity_poly.type
_entity_poly.pdbx_seq_one_letter_code
_entity_poly.pdbx_strand_id
1 'polypeptide(L)'
;SVKRKIAREIPKAQQILLRDGEHALSQLYPSLQRSVAELEAMEWVNGDGYQHNVFVRWHNGDIVRPKTWLWQDVRTRKILAYRTDLSENSDTIRLALMDVVSKYGIPRTLTIDNTRAAANKWMTGGVKNRYRFKVKEDDPMGIIPLLGIDLKWTSVQFGKGHGQAKPVERAFSHGGLGETVDKHPLLAGHYAGENVLSKPDNYHGGKDGASYADFITALEAGIALWNNREGRDTEICQKVYSFNQVFKRDYADATIKRASDEQMRLLMLMSEAVTLKHNGTFELSCGGKVFGRKNRYEASDLIGTHHKKVVVKFDPNRLHETVWVYSLDGLFLAEAICTERVAFGDKASGREHDKARKQFVKAQKAAAKAQQTMTAQQVAELMPETEDEAPPTPSIIEMVRAEGNTLRKQQ
;
A
#
# COMPACT_ATOMS: atom_id res chain seq x y z
N SER A 1 -43.72 15.77 19.61
CA SER A 1 -42.91 14.83 18.81
C SER A 1 -41.69 14.39 19.60
N VAL A 2 -41.48 13.08 19.72
CA VAL A 2 -40.35 12.44 20.43
C VAL A 2 -38.99 12.95 19.92
N LYS A 3 -38.88 13.28 18.62
CA LYS A 3 -37.66 13.81 18.00
C LYS A 3 -37.20 15.14 18.61
N ARG A 4 -38.14 16.01 18.99
CA ARG A 4 -37.83 17.29 19.69
C ARG A 4 -37.45 17.07 21.14
N LYS A 5 -38.06 16.08 21.81
CA LYS A 5 -37.72 15.71 23.20
C LYS A 5 -36.29 15.17 23.29
N ILE A 6 -35.93 14.26 22.38
CA ILE A 6 -34.55 13.73 22.24
C ILE A 6 -33.55 14.85 21.97
N ALA A 7 -33.86 15.78 21.05
CA ALA A 7 -32.95 16.88 20.73
C ALA A 7 -32.71 17.85 21.91
N ARG A 8 -33.70 17.97 22.80
CA ARG A 8 -33.64 18.85 23.98
C ARG A 8 -32.98 18.18 25.19
N GLU A 9 -33.26 16.90 25.42
CA GLU A 9 -32.87 16.19 26.65
C GLU A 9 -31.54 15.44 26.49
N ILE A 10 -31.14 15.06 25.27
CA ILE A 10 -29.89 14.34 25.03
C ILE A 10 -28.88 15.28 24.35
N PRO A 11 -27.68 15.49 24.92
CA PRO A 11 -26.62 16.26 24.29
C PRO A 11 -26.26 15.76 22.89
N LYS A 12 -25.97 16.69 21.97
CA LYS A 12 -25.67 16.38 20.57
C LYS A 12 -24.48 15.42 20.41
N ALA A 13 -23.44 15.55 21.23
CA ALA A 13 -22.29 14.66 21.24
C ALA A 13 -22.68 13.20 21.56
N GLN A 14 -23.55 12.99 22.55
CA GLN A 14 -24.06 11.65 22.90
C GLN A 14 -24.97 11.09 21.80
N GLN A 15 -25.79 11.93 21.15
CA GLN A 15 -26.57 11.51 19.99
C GLN A 15 -25.67 11.03 18.84
N ILE A 16 -24.55 11.72 18.58
CA ILE A 16 -23.59 11.37 17.53
C ILE A 16 -22.86 10.07 17.90
N LEU A 17 -22.43 9.92 19.16
CA LEU A 17 -21.83 8.66 19.63
C LEU A 17 -22.76 7.47 19.41
N LEU A 18 -24.03 7.60 19.83
CA LEU A 18 -25.00 6.50 19.77
C LEU A 18 -25.53 6.21 18.36
N ARG A 19 -25.46 7.17 17.43
CA ARG A 19 -25.93 7.02 16.04
C ARG A 19 -24.83 6.70 15.05
N ASP A 20 -23.73 7.43 15.15
CA ASP A 20 -22.66 7.49 14.15
C ASP A 20 -21.34 6.89 14.68
N GLY A 21 -21.28 6.57 15.99
CA GLY A 21 -20.18 5.87 16.64
C GLY A 21 -19.08 6.78 17.21
N GLU A 22 -18.11 6.15 17.88
CA GLU A 22 -16.99 6.82 18.57
C GLU A 22 -16.14 7.70 17.66
N HIS A 23 -15.95 7.29 16.40
CA HIS A 23 -15.19 8.07 15.42
C HIS A 23 -15.88 9.39 15.04
N ALA A 24 -17.20 9.40 14.92
CA ALA A 24 -17.94 10.62 14.61
C ALA A 24 -17.91 11.59 15.81
N LEU A 25 -17.96 11.05 17.03
CA LEU A 25 -17.77 11.82 18.26
C LEU A 25 -16.37 12.44 18.31
N SER A 26 -15.31 11.69 17.98
CA SER A 26 -13.94 12.19 18.05
C SER A 26 -13.69 13.38 17.11
N GLN A 27 -14.44 13.49 16.01
CA GLN A 27 -14.35 14.64 15.09
C GLN A 27 -14.91 15.94 15.68
N LEU A 28 -15.74 15.88 16.73
CA LEU A 28 -16.22 17.07 17.43
C LEU A 28 -15.16 17.66 18.37
N TYR A 29 -14.12 16.89 18.70
CA TYR A 29 -13.03 17.37 19.53
C TYR A 29 -12.15 18.33 18.73
N PRO A 30 -11.83 19.53 19.25
CA PRO A 30 -11.01 20.50 18.55
C PRO A 30 -9.67 19.89 18.12
N SER A 31 -9.33 20.06 16.85
CA SER A 31 -8.05 19.58 16.33
C SER A 31 -6.91 20.39 16.94
N LEU A 32 -5.89 19.70 17.47
CA LEU A 32 -4.66 20.36 17.86
C LEU A 32 -3.96 20.94 16.62
N GLN A 33 -3.90 22.27 16.52
CA GLN A 33 -3.12 22.94 15.49
C GLN A 33 -1.65 22.96 15.93
N ARG A 34 -0.78 22.30 15.16
CA ARG A 34 0.67 22.36 15.35
C ARG A 34 1.22 23.33 14.31
N SER A 35 1.90 24.38 14.77
CA SER A 35 2.66 25.25 13.87
C SER A 35 3.81 24.46 13.25
N VAL A 36 4.12 24.77 12.00
CA VAL A 36 5.29 24.22 11.28
C VAL A 36 6.42 25.24 11.18
N ALA A 37 6.26 26.44 11.75
CA ALA A 37 7.18 27.55 11.60
C ALA A 37 8.57 27.31 12.21
N GLU A 38 8.68 26.44 13.21
CA GLU A 38 9.95 26.11 13.86
C GLU A 38 10.74 24.99 13.15
N LEU A 39 10.11 24.24 12.24
CA LEU A 39 10.78 23.15 11.52
C LEU A 39 11.67 23.71 10.40
N GLU A 40 12.85 23.18 10.16
CA GLU A 40 13.60 23.49 8.93
C GLU A 40 12.99 22.76 7.71
N ALA A 41 13.23 23.27 6.50
CA ALA A 41 12.92 22.51 5.29
C ALA A 41 13.75 21.21 5.28
N MET A 42 13.16 20.10 4.83
CA MET A 42 13.78 18.76 4.89
C MET A 42 14.04 18.19 6.30
N GLU A 43 13.71 18.91 7.37
CA GLU A 43 13.82 18.36 8.72
C GLU A 43 12.86 17.19 8.91
N TRP A 44 11.60 17.40 8.50
CA TRP A 44 10.55 16.41 8.64
C TRP A 44 9.84 16.18 7.31
N VAL A 45 9.87 14.93 6.83
CA VAL A 45 9.20 14.51 5.59
C VAL A 45 8.13 13.46 5.90
N ASN A 46 6.96 13.61 5.30
CA ASN A 46 5.82 12.71 5.43
C ASN A 46 5.70 11.82 4.18
N GLY A 47 5.52 10.51 4.37
CA GLY A 47 5.27 9.53 3.33
C GLY A 47 3.78 9.20 3.23
N ASP A 48 3.25 9.18 2.02
CA ASP A 48 1.86 8.79 1.77
C ASP A 48 1.68 7.99 0.48
N GLY A 49 0.72 7.06 0.52
CA GLY A 49 0.34 6.23 -0.61
C GLY A 49 -1.02 6.62 -1.15
N TYR A 50 -1.17 6.62 -2.47
CA TYR A 50 -2.41 6.93 -3.17
C TYR A 50 -2.72 5.90 -4.22
N GLN A 51 -3.99 5.53 -4.32
CA GLN A 51 -4.51 4.71 -5.40
C GLN A 51 -5.27 5.62 -6.36
N HIS A 52 -4.77 5.75 -7.59
CA HIS A 52 -5.39 6.58 -8.61
C HIS A 52 -6.79 6.05 -8.95
N ASN A 53 -7.72 6.95 -9.21
CA ASN A 53 -9.06 6.70 -9.73
C ASN A 53 -9.06 6.69 -11.27
N VAL A 54 -7.96 6.28 -11.91
CA VAL A 54 -7.84 6.14 -13.37
C VAL A 54 -7.42 4.72 -13.72
N PHE A 55 -8.04 4.13 -14.74
CA PHE A 55 -7.57 2.87 -15.31
C PHE A 55 -6.44 3.12 -16.31
N VAL A 56 -5.34 2.41 -16.14
CA VAL A 56 -4.12 2.54 -16.95
C VAL A 56 -3.75 1.17 -17.48
N ARG A 57 -3.46 1.09 -18.78
CA ARG A 57 -2.88 -0.08 -19.42
C ARG A 57 -1.38 -0.09 -19.13
N TRP A 58 -0.96 -1.03 -18.31
CA TRP A 58 0.41 -1.16 -17.84
C TRP A 58 1.30 -1.85 -18.88
N HIS A 59 2.62 -1.82 -18.68
CA HIS A 59 3.59 -2.38 -19.63
C HIS A 59 3.44 -3.90 -19.86
N ASN A 60 2.85 -4.62 -18.90
CA ASN A 60 2.56 -6.05 -19.00
C ASN A 60 1.21 -6.36 -19.68
N GLY A 61 0.48 -5.33 -20.13
CA GLY A 61 -0.84 -5.44 -20.76
C GLY A 61 -2.01 -5.42 -19.78
N ASP A 62 -1.77 -5.50 -18.47
CA ASP A 62 -2.83 -5.43 -17.47
C ASP A 62 -3.43 -4.03 -17.40
N ILE A 63 -4.76 -3.97 -17.28
CA ILE A 63 -5.47 -2.72 -17.03
C ILE A 63 -5.73 -2.62 -15.52
N VAL A 64 -5.06 -1.68 -14.87
CA VAL A 64 -5.12 -1.54 -13.41
C VAL A 64 -5.32 -0.10 -13.00
N ARG A 65 -5.65 0.08 -11.72
CA ARG A 65 -5.57 1.37 -11.04
C ARG A 65 -4.23 1.46 -10.32
N PRO A 66 -3.27 2.25 -10.83
CA PRO A 66 -1.93 2.29 -10.28
C PRO A 66 -1.92 2.93 -8.89
N LYS A 67 -0.86 2.63 -8.14
CA LYS A 67 -0.62 3.21 -6.82
C LYS A 67 0.68 4.00 -6.81
N THR A 68 0.59 5.24 -6.38
CA THR A 68 1.73 6.15 -6.25
C THR A 68 2.07 6.35 -4.80
N TRP A 69 3.34 6.18 -4.45
CA TRP A 69 3.89 6.61 -3.18
C TRP A 69 4.58 7.96 -3.36
N LEU A 70 4.36 8.89 -2.43
CA LEU A 70 5.04 10.18 -2.41
C LEU A 70 5.71 10.47 -1.08
N TRP A 71 6.69 11.36 -1.16
CA TRP A 71 7.33 12.02 -0.03
C TRP A 71 7.08 13.51 -0.11
N GLN A 72 6.53 14.07 0.97
CA GLN A 72 6.16 15.47 1.07
C GLN A 72 6.88 16.13 2.25
N ASP A 73 7.49 17.29 2.01
CA ASP A 73 8.07 18.09 3.08
C ASP A 73 6.96 18.62 4.01
N VAL A 74 7.11 18.43 5.32
CA VAL A 74 6.08 18.82 6.29
C VAL A 74 6.02 20.34 6.38
N ARG A 75 7.14 21.07 6.41
CA ARG A 75 7.12 22.52 6.56
C ARG A 75 6.39 23.21 5.41
N THR A 76 6.81 22.89 4.18
CA THR A 76 6.42 23.62 2.97
C THR A 76 5.31 22.96 2.18
N ARG A 77 4.94 21.72 2.51
CA ARG A 77 3.96 20.89 1.79
C ARG A 77 4.38 20.53 0.35
N LYS A 78 5.61 20.85 -0.06
CA LYS A 78 6.14 20.47 -1.38
C LYS A 78 6.26 18.95 -1.50
N ILE A 79 5.80 18.40 -2.62
CA ILE A 79 6.08 17.01 -3.00
C ILE A 79 7.52 16.95 -3.51
N LEU A 80 8.35 16.16 -2.84
CA LEU A 80 9.79 16.06 -3.11
C LEU A 80 10.09 15.01 -4.18
N ALA A 81 9.51 13.82 -4.01
CA ALA A 81 9.65 12.72 -4.95
C ALA A 81 8.47 11.76 -4.84
N TYR A 82 8.30 10.93 -5.86
CA TYR A 82 7.23 9.97 -5.97
C TYR A 82 7.63 8.82 -6.90
N ARG A 83 7.01 7.66 -6.70
CA ARG A 83 7.12 6.51 -7.60
C ARG A 83 5.75 5.85 -7.71
N THR A 84 5.42 5.35 -8.90
CA THR A 84 4.17 4.64 -9.18
C THR A 84 4.45 3.18 -9.54
N ASP A 85 3.55 2.30 -9.13
CA ASP A 85 3.58 0.87 -9.46
C ASP A 85 2.16 0.27 -9.46
N LEU A 86 2.02 -0.96 -9.94
CA LEU A 86 0.80 -1.77 -9.96
C LEU A 86 0.17 -1.93 -8.57
N SER A 87 0.99 -1.91 -7.51
CA SER A 87 0.54 -2.12 -6.14
C SER A 87 1.48 -1.49 -5.13
N GLU A 88 0.96 -1.17 -3.94
CA GLU A 88 1.74 -0.61 -2.85
C GLU A 88 2.74 -1.66 -2.35
N ASN A 89 4.03 -1.39 -2.56
CA ASN A 89 5.10 -2.27 -2.15
C ASN A 89 6.26 -1.46 -1.56
N SER A 90 7.14 -2.14 -0.83
CA SER A 90 8.26 -1.50 -0.15
C SER A 90 9.31 -0.94 -1.11
N ASP A 91 9.41 -1.46 -2.34
CA ASP A 91 10.39 -1.00 -3.32
C ASP A 91 10.00 0.39 -3.82
N THR A 92 8.71 0.65 -4.08
CA THR A 92 8.19 1.96 -4.45
C THR A 92 8.51 3.01 -3.37
N ILE A 93 8.30 2.66 -2.09
CA ILE A 93 8.62 3.53 -0.95
C ILE A 93 10.12 3.83 -0.89
N ARG A 94 10.95 2.78 -1.03
CA ARG A 94 12.41 2.87 -0.99
C ARG A 94 12.97 3.70 -2.14
N LEU A 95 12.55 3.43 -3.38
CA LEU A 95 13.02 4.13 -4.56
C LEU A 95 12.57 5.60 -4.56
N ALA A 96 11.35 5.88 -4.09
CA ALA A 96 10.92 7.26 -3.89
C ALA A 96 11.77 7.95 -2.82
N LEU A 97 12.17 7.26 -1.74
CA LEU A 97 13.05 7.82 -0.71
C LEU A 97 14.47 8.05 -1.27
N MET A 98 14.95 7.14 -2.11
CA MET A 98 16.22 7.29 -2.83
C MET A 98 16.23 8.57 -3.67
N ASP A 99 15.15 8.85 -4.38
CA ASP A 99 15.04 10.07 -5.18
C ASP A 99 15.05 11.34 -4.30
N VAL A 100 14.43 11.30 -3.12
CA VAL A 100 14.52 12.41 -2.14
C VAL A 100 15.95 12.60 -1.68
N VAL A 101 16.59 11.52 -1.21
CA VAL A 101 17.94 11.57 -0.64
C VAL A 101 18.98 12.01 -1.68
N SER A 102 18.84 11.54 -2.91
CA SER A 102 19.72 11.89 -4.03
C SER A 102 19.60 13.38 -4.39
N LYS A 103 18.36 13.89 -4.54
CA LYS A 103 18.13 15.29 -4.94
C LYS A 103 18.41 16.28 -3.80
N TYR A 104 17.90 15.98 -2.61
CA TYR A 104 17.78 16.95 -1.53
C TYR A 104 18.63 16.63 -0.29
N GLY A 105 19.14 15.40 -0.15
CA GLY A 105 19.88 14.94 1.04
C GLY A 105 19.02 14.18 2.05
N ILE A 106 19.63 13.77 3.15
CA ILE A 106 19.02 12.90 4.17
C ILE A 106 18.15 13.75 5.12
N PRO A 107 16.83 13.49 5.22
CA PRO A 107 15.97 14.17 6.18
C PRO A 107 16.24 13.71 7.62
N ARG A 108 15.94 14.53 8.63
CA ARG A 108 16.15 14.16 10.05
C ARG A 108 15.06 13.22 10.56
N THR A 109 13.81 13.47 10.18
CA THR A 109 12.65 12.71 10.63
C THR A 109 11.75 12.32 9.46
N LEU A 110 11.29 11.07 9.46
CA LEU A 110 10.25 10.57 8.57
C LEU A 110 8.98 10.25 9.35
N THR A 111 7.83 10.66 8.82
CA THR A 111 6.52 10.11 9.24
C THR A 111 5.97 9.22 8.16
N ILE A 112 5.56 8.00 8.53
CA ILE A 112 4.92 7.07 7.59
C ILE A 112 3.66 6.47 8.22
N ASP A 113 2.65 6.22 7.38
CA ASP A 113 1.51 5.42 7.78
C ASP A 113 1.90 3.96 8.01
N ASN A 114 1.32 3.30 9.01
CA ASN A 114 1.66 1.94 9.42
C ASN A 114 1.01 0.89 8.50
N THR A 115 1.09 1.09 7.19
CA THR A 115 0.65 0.12 6.19
C THR A 115 1.59 -1.08 6.16
N ARG A 116 1.12 -2.24 5.66
CA ARG A 116 1.95 -3.45 5.57
C ARG A 116 3.20 -3.25 4.72
N ALA A 117 3.12 -2.41 3.68
CA ALA A 117 4.23 -2.14 2.79
C ALA A 117 5.29 -1.23 3.44
N ALA A 118 4.86 -0.22 4.21
CA ALA A 118 5.72 0.69 4.95
C ALA A 118 6.38 0.04 6.18
N ALA A 119 5.65 -0.84 6.87
CA ALA A 119 6.12 -1.58 8.05
C ALA A 119 7.02 -2.79 7.71
N ASN A 120 7.48 -2.92 6.47
CA ASN A 120 8.37 -4.02 6.06
C ASN A 120 9.73 -3.91 6.78
N LYS A 121 10.26 -5.06 7.17
CA LYS A 121 11.52 -5.24 7.92
C LYS A 121 12.70 -4.54 7.25
N TRP A 122 12.83 -4.65 5.93
CA TRP A 122 13.96 -4.07 5.21
C TRP A 122 14.00 -2.54 5.22
N MET A 123 12.84 -1.89 5.32
CA MET A 123 12.79 -0.43 5.35
C MET A 123 12.99 0.12 6.76
N THR A 124 12.41 -0.54 7.76
CA THR A 124 12.23 0.09 9.07
C THR A 124 12.66 -0.82 10.25
N GLY A 125 13.23 -2.01 10.00
CA GLY A 125 13.73 -2.96 11.00
C GLY A 125 14.61 -2.31 12.08
N GLY A 126 14.53 -2.79 13.32
CA GLY A 126 15.20 -2.18 14.48
C GLY A 126 14.42 -1.05 15.19
N VAL A 127 13.38 -0.46 14.56
CA VAL A 127 12.53 0.56 15.22
C VAL A 127 11.58 -0.10 16.23
N LYS A 128 11.74 0.25 17.53
CA LYS A 128 11.05 -0.38 18.68
C LYS A 128 9.51 -0.31 18.62
N ASN A 129 8.94 0.76 18.06
CA ASN A 129 7.49 1.02 18.07
C ASN A 129 6.73 0.51 16.83
N ARG A 130 7.17 -0.60 16.24
CA ARG A 130 6.42 -1.29 15.18
C ARG A 130 5.20 -1.99 15.78
N TYR A 131 4.02 -1.38 15.66
CA TYR A 131 2.78 -1.95 16.22
C TYR A 131 2.36 -3.32 15.63
N ARG A 132 2.94 -3.74 14.49
CA ARG A 132 2.45 -4.91 13.75
C ARG A 132 3.32 -6.16 13.84
N PHE A 133 4.63 -6.03 14.08
CA PHE A 133 5.56 -7.17 14.12
C PHE A 133 6.51 -7.04 15.31
N LYS A 134 6.63 -8.10 16.12
CA LYS A 134 7.61 -8.16 17.21
C LYS A 134 9.02 -8.07 16.64
N VAL A 135 9.81 -7.12 17.13
CA VAL A 135 11.25 -7.03 16.83
C VAL A 135 11.94 -8.24 17.45
N LYS A 136 12.75 -8.94 16.66
CA LYS A 136 13.61 -10.03 17.13
C LYS A 136 15.05 -9.52 17.18
N GLU A 137 15.86 -10.08 18.07
CA GLU A 137 17.28 -9.73 18.24
C GLU A 137 18.10 -10.00 16.96
N ASP A 138 17.71 -11.02 16.19
CA ASP A 138 18.29 -11.40 14.88
C ASP A 138 17.75 -10.58 13.67
N ASP A 139 16.86 -9.60 13.87
CA ASP A 139 16.23 -8.88 12.75
C ASP A 139 17.21 -7.82 12.21
N PRO A 140 17.54 -7.83 10.91
CA PRO A 140 18.48 -6.87 10.35
C PRO A 140 17.95 -5.43 10.47
N MET A 141 18.85 -4.48 10.69
CA MET A 141 18.48 -3.06 10.77
C MET A 141 17.92 -2.58 9.42
N GLY A 142 16.82 -1.82 9.49
CA GLY A 142 16.18 -1.25 8.32
C GLY A 142 17.00 -0.12 7.71
N ILE A 143 16.74 0.19 6.43
CA ILE A 143 17.45 1.26 5.72
C ILE A 143 17.23 2.63 6.37
N ILE A 144 16.02 2.94 6.84
CA ILE A 144 15.70 4.23 7.45
C ILE A 144 16.52 4.50 8.72
N PRO A 145 16.54 3.60 9.73
CA PRO A 145 17.40 3.79 10.89
C PRO A 145 18.91 3.71 10.55
N LEU A 146 19.33 2.93 9.55
CA LEU A 146 20.72 2.91 9.08
C LEU A 146 21.21 4.25 8.54
N LEU A 147 20.32 5.03 7.91
CA LEU A 147 20.61 6.39 7.45
C LEU A 147 20.57 7.43 8.59
N GLY A 148 20.33 7.01 9.83
CA GLY A 148 20.22 7.90 10.98
C GLY A 148 18.95 8.74 11.01
N ILE A 149 17.90 8.30 10.32
CA ILE A 149 16.62 9.01 10.24
C ILE A 149 15.71 8.54 11.38
N ASP A 150 15.16 9.48 12.15
CA ASP A 150 14.15 9.19 13.15
C ASP A 150 12.80 8.87 12.47
N LEU A 151 12.23 7.69 12.76
CA LEU A 151 10.98 7.24 12.15
C LEU A 151 9.82 7.34 13.14
N LYS A 152 8.81 8.13 12.76
CA LYS A 152 7.54 8.27 13.46
C LYS A 152 6.42 7.57 12.69
N TRP A 153 5.61 6.79 13.42
CA TRP A 153 4.41 6.17 12.86
C TRP A 153 3.21 7.08 13.08
N THR A 154 2.33 7.23 12.08
CA THR A 154 1.05 7.90 12.31
C THR A 154 0.15 7.02 13.19
N SER A 155 -0.56 7.63 14.13
CA SER A 155 -1.50 6.92 15.01
C SER A 155 -2.74 6.44 14.24
N VAL A 156 -3.12 5.19 14.48
CA VAL A 156 -4.41 4.64 14.08
C VAL A 156 -5.30 4.71 15.32
N GLN A 157 -6.40 5.46 15.26
CA GLN A 157 -7.40 5.52 16.34
C GLN A 157 -8.70 4.89 15.84
N PHE A 158 -9.33 4.04 16.66
CA PHE A 158 -10.62 3.39 16.36
C PHE A 158 -10.66 2.60 15.04
N GLY A 159 -9.55 1.96 14.66
CA GLY A 159 -9.46 1.12 13.45
C GLY A 159 -9.48 1.89 12.12
N LYS A 160 -9.49 3.22 12.14
CA LYS A 160 -9.36 4.08 10.95
C LYS A 160 -8.09 4.92 11.03
N GLY A 161 -7.41 5.11 9.89
CA GLY A 161 -6.28 6.03 9.80
C GLY A 161 -6.77 7.44 10.13
N HIS A 162 -6.30 8.00 11.24
CA HIS A 162 -6.78 9.28 11.72
C HIS A 162 -6.24 10.39 10.79
N GLY A 163 -7.14 11.08 10.08
CA GLY A 163 -6.75 12.13 9.13
C GLY A 163 -5.93 13.26 9.76
N GLN A 164 -6.12 13.51 11.06
CA GLN A 164 -5.39 14.52 11.82
C GLN A 164 -4.07 14.00 12.42
N ALA A 165 -3.73 12.71 12.27
CA ALA A 165 -2.45 12.18 12.78
C ALA A 165 -1.26 12.62 11.92
N LYS A 166 -1.51 12.97 10.65
CA LYS A 166 -0.51 13.53 9.76
C LYS A 166 -0.40 15.04 10.00
N PRO A 167 0.81 15.59 10.21
CA PRO A 167 0.99 17.03 10.46
C PRO A 167 0.80 17.88 9.19
N VAL A 168 0.30 17.30 8.10
CA VAL A 168 0.20 17.90 6.76
C VAL A 168 -1.22 17.86 6.24
N GLU A 169 -1.60 18.91 5.48
CA GLU A 169 -2.75 18.84 4.61
C GLU A 169 -2.56 17.69 3.63
N ARG A 170 -3.53 16.78 3.54
CA ARG A 170 -3.41 15.60 2.67
C ARG A 170 -3.34 16.07 1.22
N ALA A 171 -2.18 15.87 0.60
CA ALA A 171 -2.00 16.04 -0.84
C ALA A 171 -3.01 15.23 -1.67
N PHE A 172 -3.64 14.19 -1.11
CA PHE A 172 -4.63 13.33 -1.76
C PHE A 172 -6.06 13.44 -1.20
N SER A 173 -6.38 14.49 -0.44
CA SER A 173 -7.78 14.76 -0.05
C SER A 173 -8.60 15.29 -1.23
N HIS A 174 -9.90 15.50 -1.04
CA HIS A 174 -10.73 16.33 -1.94
C HIS A 174 -10.03 17.69 -2.15
N GLY A 175 -9.86 18.13 -3.40
CA GLY A 175 -9.02 19.31 -3.71
C GLY A 175 -7.53 19.03 -3.97
N GLY A 176 -7.09 17.77 -3.83
CA GLY A 176 -5.68 17.36 -3.91
C GLY A 176 -5.18 16.92 -5.29
N LEU A 177 -4.13 16.10 -5.31
CA LEU A 177 -3.52 15.50 -6.50
C LEU A 177 -4.51 14.70 -7.37
N GLY A 178 -5.59 14.17 -6.79
CA GLY A 178 -6.66 13.55 -7.57
C GLY A 178 -7.33 14.53 -8.54
N GLU A 179 -7.38 15.82 -8.22
CA GLU A 179 -7.90 16.83 -9.15
C GLU A 179 -6.89 17.25 -10.21
N THR A 180 -5.60 17.29 -9.87
CA THR A 180 -4.57 17.71 -10.84
C THR A 180 -4.12 16.57 -11.75
N VAL A 181 -4.14 15.33 -11.26
CA VAL A 181 -3.70 14.13 -11.99
C VAL A 181 -4.90 13.35 -12.52
N ASP A 182 -5.78 12.84 -11.65
CA ASP A 182 -6.81 11.89 -12.10
C ASP A 182 -7.87 12.54 -13.00
N LYS A 183 -8.10 13.85 -12.84
CA LYS A 183 -9.00 14.66 -13.70
C LYS A 183 -8.26 15.35 -14.86
N HIS A 184 -7.00 14.99 -15.12
CA HIS A 184 -6.24 15.55 -16.24
C HIS A 184 -6.93 15.23 -17.58
N PRO A 185 -6.98 16.15 -18.56
CA PRO A 185 -7.69 15.92 -19.83
C PRO A 185 -7.26 14.66 -20.58
N LEU A 186 -5.97 14.32 -20.57
CA LEU A 186 -5.44 13.07 -21.17
C LEU A 186 -6.03 11.79 -20.55
N LEU A 187 -6.52 11.86 -19.31
CA LEU A 187 -7.04 10.72 -18.55
C LEU A 187 -8.56 10.70 -18.45
N ALA A 188 -9.24 11.75 -18.94
CA ALA A 188 -10.67 11.94 -18.77
C ALA A 188 -11.51 10.75 -19.25
N GLY A 189 -11.09 10.09 -20.34
CA GLY A 189 -11.75 8.89 -20.87
C GLY A 189 -11.66 7.65 -19.97
N HIS A 190 -10.70 7.60 -19.06
CA HIS A 190 -10.41 6.40 -18.24
C HIS A 190 -10.57 6.64 -16.74
N TYR A 191 -11.17 7.78 -16.37
CA TYR A 191 -11.46 8.12 -14.99
C TYR A 191 -12.61 7.25 -14.43
N ALA A 192 -12.40 6.69 -13.24
CA ALA A 192 -13.30 5.75 -12.60
C ALA A 192 -14.32 6.40 -11.65
N GLY A 193 -14.15 7.69 -11.35
CA GLY A 193 -14.93 8.37 -10.32
C GLY A 193 -14.31 8.33 -8.93
N GLU A 194 -14.75 9.23 -8.05
CA GLU A 194 -14.23 9.33 -6.68
C GLU A 194 -14.74 8.20 -5.77
N ASN A 195 -15.91 7.66 -6.07
CA ASN A 195 -16.54 6.57 -5.33
C ASN A 195 -17.48 5.75 -6.25
N VAL A 196 -18.00 4.63 -5.73
CA VAL A 196 -18.83 3.68 -6.50
C VAL A 196 -20.09 4.33 -7.08
N LEU A 197 -20.58 5.39 -6.45
CA LEU A 197 -21.79 6.14 -6.83
C LEU A 197 -21.50 7.30 -7.79
N SER A 198 -20.23 7.73 -7.91
CA SER A 198 -19.77 8.86 -8.73
C SER A 198 -19.06 8.38 -9.98
N LYS A 199 -19.63 7.38 -10.66
CA LYS A 199 -19.07 6.88 -11.92
C LYS A 199 -19.36 7.87 -13.05
N PRO A 200 -18.35 8.32 -13.80
CA PRO A 200 -18.56 9.14 -14.98
C PRO A 200 -19.37 8.41 -16.06
N ASP A 201 -20.06 9.15 -16.92
CA ASP A 201 -20.83 8.55 -18.02
C ASP A 201 -19.95 7.80 -19.04
N ASN A 202 -18.70 8.25 -19.20
CA ASN A 202 -17.69 7.61 -20.04
C ASN A 202 -16.94 6.44 -19.34
N TYR A 203 -17.45 5.92 -18.23
CA TYR A 203 -16.82 4.85 -17.48
C TYR A 203 -16.81 3.51 -18.24
N HIS A 204 -15.65 3.10 -18.75
CA HIS A 204 -15.48 1.85 -19.51
C HIS A 204 -15.45 0.56 -18.66
N GLY A 205 -15.82 0.60 -17.37
CA GLY A 205 -15.88 -0.61 -16.54
C GLY A 205 -14.54 -1.28 -16.27
N GLY A 206 -13.42 -0.60 -16.52
CA GLY A 206 -12.07 -1.17 -16.44
C GLY A 206 -11.71 -2.11 -17.61
N LYS A 207 -12.49 -2.09 -18.71
CA LYS A 207 -12.20 -2.86 -19.93
C LYS A 207 -11.16 -2.19 -20.84
N ASP A 208 -10.96 -0.89 -20.66
CA ASP A 208 -9.94 -0.11 -21.33
C ASP A 208 -9.26 0.84 -20.33
N GLY A 209 -8.06 1.30 -20.66
CA GLY A 209 -7.26 2.16 -19.80
C GLY A 209 -6.34 3.06 -20.61
N ALA A 210 -6.02 4.22 -20.02
CA ALA A 210 -5.10 5.18 -20.60
C ALA A 210 -3.74 4.52 -20.85
N SER A 211 -3.01 4.98 -21.86
CA SER A 211 -1.66 4.49 -22.08
C SER A 211 -0.77 4.83 -20.87
N TYR A 212 0.20 3.96 -20.58
CA TYR A 212 1.17 4.21 -19.50
C TYR A 212 1.90 5.55 -19.69
N ALA A 213 2.26 5.90 -20.94
CA ALA A 213 2.96 7.14 -21.25
C ALA A 213 2.10 8.38 -20.95
N ASP A 214 0.82 8.35 -21.32
CA ASP A 214 -0.12 9.45 -21.03
C ASP A 214 -0.33 9.60 -19.52
N PHE A 215 -0.44 8.49 -18.80
CA PHE A 215 -0.56 8.49 -17.35
C PHE A 215 0.67 9.11 -16.67
N ILE A 216 1.89 8.71 -17.06
CA ILE A 216 3.12 9.29 -16.50
C ILE A 216 3.20 10.78 -16.82
N THR A 217 2.90 11.19 -18.05
CA THR A 217 2.87 12.60 -18.45
C THR A 217 1.89 13.41 -17.59
N ALA A 218 0.67 12.91 -17.40
CA ALA A 218 -0.33 13.55 -16.55
C ALA A 218 0.08 13.60 -15.07
N LEU A 219 0.74 12.55 -14.57
CA LEU A 219 1.24 12.48 -13.20
C LEU A 219 2.33 13.54 -12.96
N GLU A 220 3.32 13.63 -13.87
CA GLU A 220 4.41 14.61 -13.79
C GLU A 220 3.88 16.04 -13.89
N ALA A 221 3.00 16.31 -14.87
CA ALA A 221 2.38 17.61 -15.04
C ALA A 221 1.52 18.00 -13.83
N GLY A 222 0.72 17.07 -13.31
CA GLY A 222 -0.14 17.32 -12.15
C GLY A 222 0.65 17.61 -10.88
N ILE A 223 1.76 16.91 -10.64
CA ILE A 223 2.63 17.17 -9.48
C ILE A 223 3.40 18.50 -9.65
N ALA A 224 3.85 18.82 -10.87
CA ALA A 224 4.47 20.11 -11.15
C ALA A 224 3.49 21.27 -10.92
N LEU A 225 2.24 21.15 -11.41
CA LEU A 225 1.17 22.10 -11.16
C LEU A 225 0.88 22.24 -9.66
N TRP A 226 0.80 21.12 -8.94
CA TRP A 226 0.57 21.11 -7.50
C TRP A 226 1.64 21.92 -6.75
N ASN A 227 2.92 21.67 -7.05
CA ASN A 227 4.02 22.34 -6.38
C ASN A 227 4.17 23.81 -6.77
N ASN A 228 3.81 24.18 -8.00
CA ASN A 228 3.96 25.55 -8.53
C ASN A 228 2.72 26.43 -8.37
N ARG A 229 1.57 25.89 -7.98
CA ARG A 229 0.36 26.68 -7.72
C ARG A 229 0.63 27.70 -6.61
N GLU A 230 0.54 28.97 -6.97
CA GLU A 230 0.64 30.13 -6.07
C GLU A 230 -0.66 30.33 -5.28
N GLY A 231 -0.67 31.29 -4.36
CA GLY A 231 -1.85 31.60 -3.57
C GLY A 231 -2.22 30.53 -2.54
N ARG A 232 -1.26 29.74 -2.07
CA ARG A 232 -1.53 28.63 -1.14
C ARG A 232 -1.87 29.15 0.26
N ASP A 233 -3.02 28.73 0.78
CA ASP A 233 -3.48 29.08 2.13
C ASP A 233 -2.83 28.18 3.19
N THR A 234 -1.54 28.43 3.46
CA THR A 234 -0.79 27.75 4.51
C THR A 234 0.03 28.77 5.31
N GLU A 235 0.41 28.42 6.55
CA GLU A 235 1.21 29.26 7.44
C GLU A 235 2.48 29.82 6.76
N ILE A 236 3.16 28.99 5.96
CA ILE A 236 4.42 29.35 5.28
C ILE A 236 4.19 30.11 3.96
N CYS A 237 3.15 29.76 3.20
CA CYS A 237 2.89 30.38 1.89
C CYS A 237 2.06 31.68 1.96
N GLN A 238 1.28 31.86 3.03
CA GLN A 238 0.56 33.10 3.35
C GLN A 238 -0.36 33.62 2.23
N LYS A 239 -0.98 32.72 1.45
CA LYS A 239 -1.84 33.05 0.29
C LYS A 239 -1.16 33.84 -0.83
N VAL A 240 0.18 33.84 -0.86
CA VAL A 240 0.97 34.51 -1.90
C VAL A 240 1.78 33.46 -2.64
N TYR A 241 2.64 32.75 -1.92
CA TYR A 241 3.64 31.89 -2.54
C TYR A 241 3.11 30.51 -2.93
N SER A 242 3.84 29.85 -3.81
CA SER A 242 3.71 28.41 -4.08
C SER A 242 4.61 27.57 -3.16
N PHE A 243 4.32 26.27 -3.05
CA PHE A 243 5.14 25.34 -2.27
C PHE A 243 6.59 25.27 -2.78
N ASN A 244 6.80 25.36 -4.09
CA ASN A 244 8.14 25.40 -4.67
C ASN A 244 8.93 26.66 -4.29
N GLN A 245 8.28 27.83 -4.28
CA GLN A 245 8.94 29.10 -3.92
C GLN A 245 9.40 29.08 -2.47
N VAL A 246 8.51 28.71 -1.53
CA VAL A 246 8.87 28.67 -0.10
C VAL A 246 9.87 27.56 0.21
N PHE A 247 9.79 26.41 -0.47
CA PHE A 247 10.81 25.36 -0.31
C PHE A 247 12.17 25.81 -0.81
N LYS A 248 12.24 26.46 -1.97
CA LYS A 248 13.52 26.96 -2.50
C LYS A 248 14.18 27.97 -1.56
N ARG A 249 13.37 28.86 -0.96
CA ARG A 249 13.82 29.83 0.05
C ARG A 249 14.35 29.10 1.29
N ASP A 250 13.50 28.27 1.91
CA ASP A 250 13.81 27.66 3.21
C ASP A 250 14.86 26.55 3.13
N TYR A 251 14.97 25.85 1.99
CA TYR A 251 15.99 24.82 1.76
C TYR A 251 17.40 25.42 1.66
N ALA A 252 17.54 26.67 1.22
CA ALA A 252 18.84 27.33 1.11
C ALA A 252 19.47 27.59 2.50
N ASP A 253 18.62 27.81 3.52
CA ASP A 253 19.05 28.10 4.89
C ASP A 253 19.12 26.84 5.77
N ALA A 254 18.59 25.71 5.30
CA ALA A 254 18.49 24.47 6.07
C ALA A 254 19.82 23.70 6.18
N THR A 255 20.06 23.09 7.34
CA THR A 255 21.27 22.28 7.56
C THR A 255 21.04 20.82 7.18
N ILE A 256 21.45 20.45 5.96
CA ILE A 256 21.11 19.14 5.37
C ILE A 256 22.36 18.28 5.13
N LYS A 257 22.28 17.02 5.59
CA LYS A 257 23.34 16.02 5.36
C LYS A 257 23.21 15.43 3.97
N ARG A 258 24.28 15.43 3.19
CA ARG A 258 24.34 14.68 1.93
C ARG A 258 24.66 13.22 2.23
N ALA A 259 24.05 12.32 1.47
CA ALA A 259 24.37 10.89 1.57
C ALA A 259 25.70 10.60 0.87
N SER A 260 26.53 9.75 1.48
CA SER A 260 27.71 9.20 0.81
C SER A 260 27.30 8.17 -0.24
N ASP A 261 28.23 7.78 -1.11
CA ASP A 261 27.98 6.76 -2.14
C ASP A 261 27.62 5.40 -1.51
N GLU A 262 28.21 5.05 -0.36
CA GLU A 262 27.87 3.84 0.39
C GLU A 262 26.45 3.91 0.94
N GLN A 263 26.04 5.05 1.49
CA GLN A 263 24.67 5.26 1.98
C GLN A 263 23.65 5.23 0.85
N MET A 264 23.99 5.76 -0.32
CA MET A 264 23.15 5.69 -1.50
C MET A 264 22.99 4.25 -2.01
N ARG A 265 24.06 3.44 -1.98
CA ARG A 265 24.00 2.00 -2.30
C ARG A 265 23.01 1.25 -1.41
N LEU A 266 22.84 1.65 -0.14
CA LEU A 266 21.84 1.03 0.75
C LEU A 266 20.41 1.14 0.21
N LEU A 267 20.09 2.24 -0.49
CA LEU A 267 18.78 2.57 -1.05
C LEU A 267 18.56 1.98 -2.45
N MET A 268 19.60 1.90 -3.26
CA MET A 268 19.54 1.36 -4.64
C MET A 268 19.29 -0.16 -4.67
N LEU A 269 19.91 -0.89 -3.75
CA LEU A 269 20.09 -2.34 -3.86
C LEU A 269 19.08 -3.12 -3.03
N MET A 270 18.51 -4.20 -3.59
CA MET A 270 17.64 -5.11 -2.84
C MET A 270 18.43 -5.87 -1.78
N SER A 271 17.81 -6.08 -0.62
CA SER A 271 18.41 -6.79 0.50
C SER A 271 17.85 -8.21 0.63
N GLU A 272 18.70 -9.19 0.86
CA GLU A 272 18.32 -10.54 1.29
C GLU A 272 19.23 -11.02 2.42
N ALA A 273 18.64 -11.63 3.45
CA ALA A 273 19.41 -12.24 4.54
C ALA A 273 19.79 -13.66 4.13
N VAL A 274 21.07 -13.96 4.15
CA VAL A 274 21.61 -15.28 3.81
C VAL A 274 22.49 -15.82 4.92
N THR A 275 22.58 -17.14 4.97
CA THR A 275 23.53 -17.82 5.84
C THR A 275 24.88 -17.90 5.13
N LEU A 276 25.92 -17.37 5.76
CA LEU A 276 27.30 -17.45 5.28
C LEU A 276 27.90 -18.79 5.73
N LYS A 277 28.51 -19.52 4.80
CA LYS A 277 29.28 -20.74 5.12
C LYS A 277 30.68 -20.35 5.60
N HIS A 278 31.31 -21.22 6.40
CA HIS A 278 32.66 -20.98 6.95
C HIS A 278 33.73 -20.71 5.87
N ASN A 279 33.52 -21.22 4.66
CA ASN A 279 34.38 -20.99 3.51
C ASN A 279 34.08 -19.68 2.76
N GLY A 280 33.35 -18.73 3.35
CA GLY A 280 33.07 -17.42 2.74
C GLY A 280 32.05 -17.45 1.59
N THR A 281 31.35 -18.58 1.38
CA THR A 281 30.38 -18.72 0.28
C THR A 281 28.92 -18.63 0.76
N PHE A 282 28.05 -18.14 -0.11
CA PHE A 282 26.60 -18.14 0.10
C PHE A 282 25.84 -18.26 -1.22
N GLU A 283 24.54 -18.52 -1.13
CA GLU A 283 23.66 -18.72 -2.28
C GLU A 283 22.49 -17.73 -2.25
N LEU A 284 22.22 -17.04 -3.36
CA LEU A 284 21.01 -16.23 -3.53
C LEU A 284 20.05 -16.92 -4.49
N SER A 285 18.77 -16.99 -4.12
CA SER A 285 17.72 -17.53 -5.01
C SER A 285 17.32 -16.47 -6.03
N CYS A 286 17.51 -16.73 -7.31
CA CYS A 286 17.33 -15.75 -8.38
C CYS A 286 16.22 -16.22 -9.32
N GLY A 287 15.13 -15.46 -9.47
CA GLY A 287 14.06 -15.77 -10.43
C GLY A 287 12.76 -16.42 -9.89
N GLY A 288 12.37 -16.13 -8.64
CA GLY A 288 11.13 -16.67 -8.06
C GLY A 288 11.18 -18.19 -7.83
N LYS A 289 10.11 -18.77 -7.28
CA LYS A 289 10.11 -20.21 -6.88
C LYS A 289 10.06 -21.19 -8.05
N VAL A 290 10.01 -20.72 -9.29
CA VAL A 290 9.62 -21.53 -10.46
C VAL A 290 10.78 -22.37 -11.02
N PHE A 291 12.02 -21.88 -10.94
CA PHE A 291 13.18 -22.62 -11.48
C PHE A 291 14.19 -23.09 -10.45
N GLY A 292 14.05 -22.70 -9.17
CA GLY A 292 14.95 -23.14 -8.10
C GLY A 292 16.44 -22.80 -8.33
N ARG A 293 16.74 -21.91 -9.29
CA ARG A 293 18.10 -21.55 -9.67
C ARG A 293 18.68 -20.61 -8.63
N LYS A 294 19.89 -20.95 -8.16
CA LYS A 294 20.62 -20.19 -7.16
C LYS A 294 21.94 -19.76 -7.75
N ASN A 295 22.26 -18.47 -7.59
CA ASN A 295 23.60 -17.99 -7.86
C ASN A 295 24.45 -18.22 -6.62
N ARG A 296 25.66 -18.74 -6.81
CA ARG A 296 26.66 -18.87 -5.76
C ARG A 296 27.61 -17.68 -5.80
N TYR A 297 27.90 -17.15 -4.63
CA TYR A 297 28.84 -16.04 -4.47
C TYR A 297 29.92 -16.43 -3.48
N GLU A 298 31.09 -15.84 -3.69
CA GLU A 298 32.26 -16.01 -2.85
C GLU A 298 32.77 -14.65 -2.39
N ALA A 299 32.94 -14.51 -1.08
CA ALA A 299 33.58 -13.38 -0.43
C ALA A 299 34.85 -13.88 0.26
N SER A 300 35.99 -13.72 -0.41
CA SER A 300 37.31 -14.16 0.09
C SER A 300 37.62 -13.61 1.47
N ASP A 301 37.25 -12.34 1.70
CA ASP A 301 37.54 -11.62 2.94
C ASP A 301 36.71 -12.10 4.13
N LEU A 302 35.67 -12.92 3.87
CA LEU A 302 34.77 -13.44 4.91
C LEU A 302 35.03 -14.89 5.29
N ILE A 303 36.07 -15.51 4.76
CA ILE A 303 36.50 -16.86 5.13
C ILE A 303 36.93 -16.89 6.60
N GLY A 304 36.36 -17.80 7.39
CA GLY A 304 36.69 -17.93 8.82
C GLY A 304 36.11 -16.85 9.73
N THR A 305 35.21 -15.99 9.22
CA THR A 305 34.56 -14.97 10.06
C THR A 305 33.56 -15.58 11.04
N HIS A 306 33.32 -14.88 12.15
CA HIS A 306 32.31 -15.27 13.15
C HIS A 306 30.86 -14.98 12.69
N HIS A 307 30.68 -14.29 11.57
CA HIS A 307 29.36 -13.92 11.05
C HIS A 307 28.67 -15.10 10.38
N LYS A 308 27.67 -15.69 11.04
CA LYS A 308 26.87 -16.81 10.48
C LYS A 308 25.76 -16.36 9.53
N LYS A 309 25.22 -15.16 9.75
CA LYS A 309 24.17 -14.55 8.93
C LYS A 309 24.62 -13.17 8.49
N VAL A 310 24.40 -12.87 7.21
CA VAL A 310 24.77 -11.60 6.60
C VAL A 310 23.63 -11.08 5.73
N VAL A 311 23.60 -9.77 5.53
CA VAL A 311 22.67 -9.11 4.60
C VAL A 311 23.41 -8.84 3.31
N VAL A 312 22.91 -9.39 2.20
CA VAL A 312 23.47 -9.15 0.88
C VAL A 312 22.62 -8.13 0.16
N LYS A 313 23.28 -7.11 -0.39
CA LYS A 313 22.70 -6.06 -1.20
C LYS A 313 23.14 -6.24 -2.65
N PHE A 314 22.19 -6.21 -3.58
CA PHE A 314 22.46 -6.39 -5.01
C PHE A 314 21.47 -5.62 -5.89
N ASP A 315 21.90 -5.30 -7.12
CA ASP A 315 21.05 -4.75 -8.17
C ASP A 315 20.36 -5.93 -8.89
N PRO A 316 19.00 -5.98 -8.94
CA PRO A 316 18.25 -7.01 -9.66
C PRO A 316 18.71 -7.26 -11.10
N ASN A 317 19.20 -6.23 -11.79
CA ASN A 317 19.64 -6.32 -13.19
C ASN A 317 21.09 -6.82 -13.34
N ARG A 318 21.89 -6.77 -12.26
CA ARG A 318 23.32 -7.12 -12.26
C ARG A 318 23.67 -8.21 -11.25
N LEU A 319 22.80 -9.22 -11.13
CA LEU A 319 23.01 -10.37 -10.23
C LEU A 319 24.19 -11.29 -10.60
N HIS A 320 24.76 -11.15 -11.78
CA HIS A 320 25.87 -11.98 -12.25
C HIS A 320 27.24 -11.32 -12.05
N GLU A 321 27.26 -10.13 -11.47
CA GLU A 321 28.45 -9.34 -11.17
C GLU A 321 28.79 -9.42 -9.67
N THR A 322 29.14 -8.28 -9.08
CA THR A 322 29.50 -8.12 -7.67
C THR A 322 28.27 -7.80 -6.83
N VAL A 323 28.20 -8.39 -5.65
CA VAL A 323 27.20 -8.06 -4.61
C VAL A 323 27.90 -7.61 -3.35
N TRP A 324 27.22 -6.79 -2.54
CA TRP A 324 27.80 -6.20 -1.35
C TRP A 324 27.27 -6.88 -0.10
N VAL A 325 28.16 -7.29 0.79
CA VAL A 325 27.83 -8.05 2.00
C VAL A 325 27.96 -7.15 3.23
N TYR A 326 26.93 -7.17 4.06
CA TYR A 326 26.83 -6.38 5.29
C TYR A 326 26.54 -7.28 6.49
N SER A 327 26.93 -6.83 7.69
CA SER A 327 26.48 -7.42 8.94
C SER A 327 24.98 -7.17 9.16
N LEU A 328 24.37 -7.83 10.14
CA LEU A 328 22.97 -7.56 10.53
C LEU A 328 22.79 -6.13 11.07
N ASP A 329 23.85 -5.57 11.66
CA ASP A 329 23.92 -4.19 12.15
C ASP A 329 24.17 -3.17 11.03
N GLY A 330 24.38 -3.64 9.80
CA GLY A 330 24.59 -2.81 8.61
C GLY A 330 26.01 -2.28 8.42
N LEU A 331 27.00 -2.88 9.07
CA LEU A 331 28.41 -2.63 8.77
C LEU A 331 28.78 -3.30 7.45
N PHE A 332 29.47 -2.57 6.57
CA PHE A 332 30.01 -3.14 5.35
C PHE A 332 31.11 -4.15 5.69
N LEU A 333 31.01 -5.37 5.17
CA LEU A 333 31.95 -6.45 5.45
C LEU A 333 32.86 -6.72 4.25
N ALA A 334 32.30 -7.01 3.08
CA ALA A 334 33.07 -7.34 1.89
C ALA A 334 32.23 -7.22 0.61
N GLU A 335 32.93 -7.20 -0.53
CA GLU A 335 32.34 -7.47 -1.83
C GLU A 335 32.39 -8.98 -2.13
N ALA A 336 31.35 -9.51 -2.76
CA ALA A 336 31.29 -10.92 -3.12
C ALA A 336 31.06 -11.07 -4.63
N ILE A 337 31.80 -11.98 -5.24
CA ILE A 337 31.79 -12.19 -6.70
C ILE A 337 30.93 -13.42 -7.01
N CYS A 338 30.11 -13.33 -8.06
CA CYS A 338 29.32 -14.46 -8.53
C CYS A 338 30.20 -15.50 -9.23
N THR A 339 30.32 -16.70 -8.64
CA THR A 339 31.13 -17.81 -9.16
C THR A 339 30.31 -18.77 -10.02
N GLU A 340 29.03 -18.98 -9.71
CA GLU A 340 28.13 -19.82 -10.50
C GLU A 340 26.94 -19.00 -11.02
N ARG A 341 27.00 -18.63 -12.31
CA ARG A 341 25.98 -17.82 -13.02
C ARG A 341 24.84 -18.67 -13.58
N VAL A 342 24.15 -19.40 -12.71
CA VAL A 342 23.14 -20.40 -13.14
C VAL A 342 21.79 -19.75 -13.48
N ALA A 343 21.48 -18.58 -12.92
CA ALA A 343 20.18 -17.93 -13.12
C ALA A 343 20.20 -16.88 -14.25
N PHE A 344 19.58 -17.22 -15.37
CA PHE A 344 19.08 -16.24 -16.35
C PHE A 344 17.77 -15.66 -15.82
N GLY A 345 17.75 -14.38 -15.42
CA GLY A 345 16.50 -13.67 -15.13
C GLY A 345 16.50 -12.79 -13.87
N ASP A 346 16.15 -11.53 -14.08
CA ASP A 346 15.91 -10.48 -13.10
C ASP A 346 14.88 -10.90 -12.01
N LYS A 347 15.19 -10.60 -10.74
CA LYS A 347 14.31 -10.89 -9.59
C LYS A 347 13.00 -10.10 -9.62
N ALA A 348 12.96 -8.91 -10.25
CA ALA A 348 11.72 -8.18 -10.45
C ALA A 348 10.81 -8.95 -11.41
N SER A 349 11.33 -9.37 -12.56
CA SER A 349 10.66 -10.28 -13.50
C SER A 349 10.19 -11.59 -12.84
N GLY A 350 11.01 -12.19 -11.95
CA GLY A 350 10.62 -13.40 -11.21
C GLY A 350 9.45 -13.19 -10.25
N ARG A 351 9.38 -12.02 -9.59
CA ARG A 351 8.23 -11.64 -8.75
C ARG A 351 6.98 -11.38 -9.58
N GLU A 352 7.12 -10.70 -10.71
CA GLU A 352 6.03 -10.49 -11.67
C GLU A 352 5.50 -11.82 -12.20
N HIS A 353 6.39 -12.75 -12.59
CA HIS A 353 6.01 -14.09 -13.01
C HIS A 353 5.31 -14.89 -11.90
N ASP A 354 5.82 -14.86 -10.66
CA ASP A 354 5.16 -15.52 -9.52
C ASP A 354 3.78 -14.90 -9.22
N LYS A 355 3.63 -13.58 -9.42
CA LYS A 355 2.35 -12.88 -9.30
C LYS A 355 1.39 -13.27 -10.43
N ALA A 356 1.85 -13.27 -11.68
CA ALA A 356 1.12 -13.72 -12.86
C ALA A 356 0.66 -15.17 -12.71
N ARG A 357 1.53 -16.08 -12.23
CA ARG A 357 1.18 -17.47 -11.92
C ARG A 357 0.09 -17.57 -10.86
N LYS A 358 0.21 -16.80 -9.76
CA LYS A 358 -0.82 -16.78 -8.70
C LYS A 358 -2.16 -16.25 -9.23
N GLN A 359 -2.13 -15.23 -10.09
CA GLN A 359 -3.31 -14.70 -10.76
C GLN A 359 -3.93 -15.74 -11.70
N PHE A 360 -3.13 -16.41 -12.53
CA PHE A 360 -3.57 -17.51 -13.39
C PHE A 360 -4.25 -18.63 -12.60
N VAL A 361 -3.60 -19.13 -11.54
CA VAL A 361 -4.18 -20.18 -10.68
C VAL A 361 -5.48 -19.70 -10.02
N LYS A 362 -5.55 -18.44 -9.58
CA LYS A 362 -6.78 -17.86 -9.01
C LYS A 362 -7.90 -17.78 -10.05
N ALA A 363 -7.58 -17.35 -11.27
CA ALA A 363 -8.53 -17.25 -12.38
C ALA A 363 -9.08 -18.63 -12.77
N GLN A 364 -8.21 -19.64 -12.89
CA GLN A 364 -8.61 -21.02 -13.19
C GLN A 364 -9.48 -21.63 -12.07
N LYS A 365 -9.16 -21.36 -10.80
CA LYS A 365 -10.03 -21.76 -9.67
C LYS A 365 -11.41 -21.09 -9.74
N ALA A 366 -11.46 -19.81 -10.12
CA ALA A 366 -12.73 -19.09 -10.28
C ALA A 366 -13.55 -19.65 -11.46
N ALA A 367 -12.89 -19.93 -12.59
CA ALA A 367 -13.51 -20.53 -13.77
C ALA A 367 -14.06 -21.94 -13.47
N ALA A 368 -13.27 -22.79 -12.81
CA ALA A 368 -13.71 -24.13 -12.41
C ALA A 368 -14.92 -24.09 -11.46
N LYS A 369 -14.95 -23.15 -10.50
CA LYS A 369 -16.10 -22.97 -9.60
C LYS A 369 -17.35 -22.48 -10.35
N ALA A 370 -17.19 -21.57 -11.30
CA ALA A 370 -18.28 -21.10 -12.15
C ALA A 370 -18.84 -22.24 -13.02
N GLN A 371 -17.95 -23.05 -13.61
CA GLN A 371 -18.34 -24.24 -14.38
C GLN A 371 -19.10 -25.25 -13.53
N GLN A 372 -18.63 -25.57 -12.31
CA GLN A 372 -19.36 -26.45 -11.39
C GLN A 372 -20.75 -25.91 -11.01
N THR A 373 -20.90 -24.59 -10.85
CA THR A 373 -22.18 -23.96 -10.52
C THR A 373 -23.14 -24.01 -11.71
N MET A 374 -22.64 -23.74 -12.93
CA MET A 374 -23.43 -23.88 -14.16
C MET A 374 -23.81 -25.34 -14.42
N THR A 375 -22.90 -26.29 -14.24
CA THR A 375 -23.19 -27.72 -14.38
C THR A 375 -24.21 -28.17 -13.33
N ALA A 376 -24.15 -27.67 -12.09
CA ALA A 376 -25.15 -27.97 -11.07
C ALA A 376 -26.53 -27.39 -11.41
N GLN A 377 -26.60 -26.18 -11.99
CA GLN A 377 -27.86 -25.58 -12.47
C GLN A 377 -28.43 -26.34 -13.67
N GLN A 378 -27.58 -26.72 -14.64
CA GLN A 378 -27.98 -27.52 -15.80
C GLN A 378 -28.45 -28.91 -15.39
N VAL A 379 -27.78 -29.54 -14.41
CA VAL A 379 -28.22 -30.82 -13.85
C VAL A 379 -29.54 -30.64 -13.11
N ALA A 380 -29.73 -29.57 -12.33
CA ALA A 380 -31.00 -29.29 -11.66
C ALA A 380 -32.18 -29.06 -12.63
N GLU A 381 -31.95 -28.40 -13.77
CA GLU A 381 -32.95 -28.24 -14.83
C GLU A 381 -33.28 -29.54 -15.57
N LEU A 382 -32.34 -30.49 -15.62
CA LEU A 382 -32.50 -31.81 -16.24
C LEU A 382 -33.00 -32.88 -15.26
N MET A 383 -33.07 -32.57 -13.95
CA MET A 383 -33.68 -33.47 -12.99
C MET A 383 -35.20 -33.45 -13.22
N PRO A 384 -35.85 -34.62 -13.33
CA PRO A 384 -37.30 -34.67 -13.47
C PRO A 384 -37.97 -34.01 -12.26
N GLU A 385 -39.01 -33.21 -12.50
CA GLU A 385 -39.83 -32.65 -11.43
C GLU A 385 -40.31 -33.82 -10.56
N THR A 386 -39.98 -33.78 -9.27
CA THR A 386 -40.52 -34.73 -8.30
C THR A 386 -42.03 -34.57 -8.27
N GLU A 387 -42.76 -35.57 -8.76
CA GLU A 387 -44.20 -35.65 -8.54
C GLU A 387 -44.44 -35.73 -7.03
N ASP A 388 -45.04 -34.69 -6.46
CA ASP A 388 -45.53 -34.72 -5.09
C ASP A 388 -46.60 -35.83 -4.99
N GLU A 389 -46.33 -36.88 -4.19
CA GLU A 389 -47.33 -37.92 -3.90
C GLU A 389 -48.59 -37.25 -3.35
N ALA A 390 -49.71 -37.40 -4.08
CA ALA A 390 -50.99 -36.89 -3.64
C ALA A 390 -51.33 -37.46 -2.25
N PRO A 391 -51.69 -36.63 -1.26
CA PRO A 391 -51.95 -37.12 0.09
C PRO A 391 -53.10 -38.15 0.05
N PRO A 392 -52.96 -39.31 0.73
CA PRO A 392 -53.96 -40.36 0.67
C PRO A 392 -55.30 -39.86 1.23
N THR A 393 -56.35 -39.94 0.42
CA THR A 393 -57.70 -39.57 0.83
C THR A 393 -58.24 -40.60 1.84
N PRO A 394 -58.60 -40.21 3.07
CA PRO A 394 -59.17 -41.15 4.04
C PRO A 394 -60.55 -41.64 3.56
N SER A 395 -60.68 -42.95 3.39
CA SER A 395 -61.86 -43.62 2.80
C SER A 395 -62.96 -43.98 3.82
N ILE A 396 -62.87 -43.49 5.06
CA ILE A 396 -63.88 -43.72 6.09
C ILE A 396 -64.52 -42.38 6.43
N ILE A 397 -65.77 -42.21 6.00
CA ILE A 397 -66.64 -41.11 6.40
C ILE A 397 -67.41 -41.57 7.64
N GLU A 398 -67.01 -41.08 8.82
CA GLU A 398 -67.74 -41.33 10.08
C GLU A 398 -69.09 -40.60 10.04
N MET A 399 -70.18 -41.34 9.85
CA MET A 399 -71.53 -40.77 9.89
C MET A 399 -71.95 -40.50 11.33
N VAL A 400 -71.82 -39.25 11.76
CA VAL A 400 -72.35 -38.77 13.04
C VAL A 400 -73.80 -38.32 12.81
N ARG A 401 -74.77 -39.13 13.26
CA ARG A 401 -76.19 -38.75 13.27
C ARG A 401 -76.54 -38.15 14.64
N ALA A 402 -76.91 -36.87 14.65
CA ALA A 402 -77.31 -36.16 15.86
C ALA A 402 -78.82 -36.29 16.10
N GLU A 403 -79.22 -37.04 17.14
CA GLU A 403 -80.53 -36.91 17.77
C GLU A 403 -80.35 -36.22 19.12
N GLY A 404 -80.63 -34.91 19.18
CA GLY A 404 -80.53 -34.13 20.41
C GLY A 404 -79.09 -33.91 20.93
N ASN A 405 -78.97 -33.05 21.95
CA ASN A 405 -77.74 -32.32 22.31
C ASN A 405 -76.62 -33.15 23.01
N THR A 406 -76.52 -34.45 22.76
CA THR A 406 -75.43 -35.30 23.28
C THR A 406 -75.14 -36.46 22.33
N LEU A 407 -73.95 -36.48 21.72
CA LEU A 407 -73.45 -37.56 20.87
C LEU A 407 -72.65 -38.59 21.70
N ARG A 408 -73.03 -39.87 21.63
CA ARG A 408 -72.19 -41.01 22.07
C ARG A 408 -71.78 -41.84 20.84
N LYS A 409 -70.52 -42.25 20.81
CA LYS A 409 -69.94 -43.16 19.79
C LYS A 409 -70.63 -44.53 19.85
N GLN A 410 -71.07 -45.04 18.70
CA GLN A 410 -71.35 -46.47 18.51
C GLN A 410 -70.09 -47.13 17.92
N GLN A 411 -69.78 -48.33 18.41
CA GLN A 411 -68.59 -49.12 18.04
C GLN A 411 -68.58 -49.55 16.58
#